data_AF-A0A256G7J4-F1
#
_entry.id   AF-A0A256G7J4-F1
#
_cell.length_a   1.000
_cell.length_b   1.000
_cell.length_c   1.000
_cell.angle_alpha   90.00
_cell.angle_beta   90.00
_cell.angle_gamma   90.00
#
_symmetry.space_group_name_H-M   'P 1'
#
loop_
_entity.id
_entity.type
_entity.pdbx_description
1 polymer ?
#
loop_
_entity_poly.entity_id
_entity_poly.type
_entity_poly.pdbx_seq_one_letter_code
_entity_poly.pdbx_strand_id
1 'polypeptide(L)'
;MRALKFLGYKGLSVRDAWPYLRGEKQGKVVVITFDDGFLNTLENAAPVLADCGFTATNYFVSNQIGGSNVWDSKEGIPNTACMSVSQLREWADLGHEVGAHTLDHVLLPETPEIEARRQIAESKRALEDMLGSEVTNFCYPYGGNKPIHREMVQDAGYKSAVATVSRSSKPDDDPYGIPRLYIRYKHSIIEALLRVMLK
;
A
#
# COMPACT_ATOMS: atom_id res chain seq x y z
N MET A 1 5.84 -11.68 10.63
CA MET A 1 5.09 -10.83 11.60
C MET A 1 5.29 -11.27 13.04
N ARG A 2 5.01 -12.53 13.42
CA ARG A 2 5.23 -13.03 14.80
C ARG A 2 6.65 -12.76 15.35
N ALA A 3 7.69 -12.93 14.52
CA ALA A 3 9.06 -12.58 14.90
C ALA A 3 9.26 -11.08 15.17
N LEU A 4 8.63 -10.19 14.40
CA LEU A 4 8.67 -8.73 14.63
C LEU A 4 8.02 -8.39 15.98
N LYS A 5 6.84 -8.97 16.26
CA LYS A 5 6.17 -8.83 17.55
C LYS A 5 7.04 -9.32 18.70
N PHE A 6 7.65 -10.50 18.57
CA PHE A 6 8.57 -11.04 19.57
C PHE A 6 9.76 -10.11 19.84
N LEU A 7 10.29 -9.44 18.82
CA LEU A 7 11.38 -8.46 18.94
C LEU A 7 10.93 -7.07 19.45
N GLY A 8 9.64 -6.93 19.78
CA GLY A 8 9.05 -5.71 20.34
C GLY A 8 8.63 -4.67 19.30
N TYR A 9 8.51 -5.03 18.02
CA TYR A 9 7.97 -4.14 17.01
C TYR A 9 6.45 -4.08 17.06
N LYS A 10 5.90 -2.89 16.79
CA LYS A 10 4.49 -2.68 16.46
C LYS A 10 4.31 -2.55 14.94
N GLY A 11 3.49 -3.40 14.35
CA GLY A 11 3.07 -3.28 12.96
C GLY A 11 1.91 -2.31 12.82
N LEU A 12 2.06 -1.32 11.94
CA LEU A 12 1.07 -0.27 11.70
C LEU A 12 0.76 -0.12 10.21
N SER A 13 -0.47 0.30 9.91
CA SER A 13 -0.82 0.94 8.64
C SER A 13 -0.05 2.25 8.47
N VAL A 14 0.00 2.79 7.24
CA VAL A 14 0.59 4.09 6.97
C VAL A 14 -0.17 5.20 7.70
N ARG A 15 -1.51 5.17 7.67
CA ARG A 15 -2.39 6.08 8.43
C ARG A 15 -1.99 6.16 9.90
N ASP A 16 -1.80 5.02 10.55
CA ASP A 16 -1.54 4.97 12.00
C ASP A 16 -0.06 5.26 12.34
N ALA A 17 0.84 5.16 11.34
CA ALA A 17 2.26 5.42 11.49
C ALA A 17 2.64 6.91 11.37
N TRP A 18 1.70 7.79 11.03
CA TRP A 18 1.94 9.22 10.79
C TRP A 18 2.74 9.95 11.90
N PRO A 19 2.43 9.77 13.19
CA PRO A 19 3.22 10.41 14.25
C PRO A 19 4.70 9.97 14.25
N TYR A 20 5.00 8.73 13.82
CA TYR A 20 6.36 8.24 13.71
C TYR A 20 7.04 8.73 12.43
N LEU A 21 6.31 8.73 11.31
CA LEU A 21 6.79 9.20 10.02
C LEU A 21 7.04 10.70 9.98
N ARG A 22 6.48 11.49 10.91
CA ARG A 22 6.78 12.91 11.11
C ARG A 22 7.79 13.19 12.23
N GLY A 23 8.29 12.15 12.90
CA GLY A 23 9.23 12.29 14.02
C GLY A 23 8.60 12.80 15.33
N GLU A 24 7.28 12.93 15.39
CA GLU A 24 6.53 13.38 16.59
C GLU A 24 6.50 12.29 17.67
N LYS A 25 6.69 11.02 17.27
CA LYS A 25 6.75 9.85 18.14
C LYS A 25 7.90 8.94 17.77
N GLN A 26 8.47 8.27 18.77
CA GLN A 26 9.54 7.29 18.59
C GLN A 26 9.12 5.91 19.12
N GLY A 27 9.70 4.85 18.57
CA GLY A 27 9.47 3.48 18.99
C GLY A 27 9.86 2.47 17.90
N LYS A 28 9.86 1.19 18.26
CA LYS A 28 10.07 0.10 17.30
C LYS A 28 8.79 -0.10 16.49
N VAL A 29 8.69 0.55 15.34
CA VAL A 29 7.54 0.46 14.44
C VAL A 29 7.99 -0.10 13.10
N VAL A 30 7.13 -0.93 12.51
CA VAL A 30 7.21 -1.33 11.11
C VAL A 30 5.90 -0.95 10.44
N VAL A 31 6.00 -0.24 9.32
CA VAL A 31 4.84 0.07 8.49
C VAL A 31 4.63 -1.08 7.53
N ILE A 32 3.44 -1.68 7.54
CA ILE A 32 3.12 -2.88 6.75
C ILE A 32 2.17 -2.48 5.63
N THR A 33 2.57 -2.79 4.40
CA THR A 33 1.77 -2.50 3.22
C THR A 33 1.68 -3.72 2.30
N PHE A 34 0.52 -3.92 1.71
CA PHE A 34 0.25 -4.84 0.61
C PHE A 34 -0.21 -4.05 -0.60
N ASP A 35 0.11 -4.55 -1.79
CA ASP A 35 -0.25 -3.90 -3.04
C ASP A 35 -1.29 -4.79 -3.77
N ASP A 36 -1.96 -4.21 -4.76
CA ASP A 36 -2.85 -4.86 -5.74
C ASP A 36 -4.23 -5.32 -5.27
N GLY A 37 -4.54 -5.27 -3.97
CA GLY A 37 -5.88 -5.61 -3.48
C GLY A 37 -6.26 -7.09 -3.62
N PHE A 38 -5.26 -7.99 -3.65
CA PHE A 38 -5.49 -9.43 -3.80
C PHE A 38 -6.29 -10.05 -2.64
N LEU A 39 -7.21 -10.96 -2.98
CA LEU A 39 -8.03 -11.70 -2.01
C LEU A 39 -7.19 -12.50 -1.00
N ASN A 40 -6.08 -13.07 -1.45
CA ASN A 40 -5.19 -13.84 -0.59
C ASN A 40 -4.60 -13.02 0.57
N THR A 41 -4.54 -11.69 0.46
CA THR A 41 -4.10 -10.80 1.54
C THR A 41 -5.12 -10.83 2.68
N LEU A 42 -6.41 -10.79 2.36
CA LEU A 42 -7.47 -10.91 3.37
C LEU A 42 -7.47 -12.32 3.99
N GLU A 43 -7.43 -13.36 3.16
CA GLU A 43 -7.56 -14.74 3.64
C GLU A 43 -6.35 -15.21 4.45
N ASN A 44 -5.14 -14.77 4.11
CA ASN A 44 -3.91 -15.29 4.70
C ASN A 44 -3.17 -14.29 5.58
N ALA A 45 -3.13 -13.01 5.19
CA ALA A 45 -2.37 -12.01 5.95
C ALA A 45 -3.19 -11.41 7.11
N ALA A 46 -4.48 -11.13 6.91
CA ALA A 46 -5.34 -10.53 7.94
C ALA A 46 -5.40 -11.36 9.25
N PRO A 47 -5.55 -12.70 9.23
CA PRO A 47 -5.52 -13.50 10.46
C PRO A 47 -4.18 -13.39 11.20
N VAL A 48 -3.06 -13.35 10.47
CA VAL A 48 -1.72 -13.23 11.07
C VAL A 48 -1.48 -11.82 11.64
N LEU A 49 -2.01 -10.78 10.99
CA LEU A 49 -2.00 -9.41 11.50
C LEU A 49 -2.79 -9.32 12.81
N ALA A 50 -3.99 -9.91 12.84
CA ALA A 50 -4.85 -9.97 14.02
C ALA A 50 -4.17 -10.69 15.21
N ASP A 51 -3.59 -11.87 14.98
CA ASP A 51 -2.78 -12.60 15.99
C ASP A 51 -1.64 -11.73 16.57
N CYS A 52 -1.08 -10.86 15.72
CA CYS A 52 -0.01 -9.97 16.11
C CYS A 52 -0.52 -8.68 16.78
N GLY A 53 -1.79 -8.32 16.64
CA GLY A 53 -2.32 -7.00 17.02
C GLY A 53 -1.74 -5.89 16.13
N PHE A 54 -1.48 -6.21 14.87
CA PHE A 54 -0.90 -5.30 13.88
C PHE A 54 -1.97 -4.79 12.92
N THR A 55 -1.80 -3.57 12.42
CA THR A 55 -2.54 -3.04 11.28
C THR A 55 -1.64 -2.96 10.04
N ALA A 56 -2.25 -2.86 8.87
CA ALA A 56 -1.57 -2.73 7.59
C ALA A 56 -2.38 -1.84 6.63
N THR A 57 -1.74 -1.39 5.56
CA THR A 57 -2.39 -0.73 4.42
C THR A 57 -2.45 -1.70 3.25
N ASN A 58 -3.56 -1.79 2.53
CA ASN A 58 -3.64 -2.49 1.25
C ASN A 58 -4.00 -1.49 0.15
N TYR A 59 -3.25 -1.46 -0.95
CA TYR A 59 -3.50 -0.56 -2.07
C TYR A 59 -4.28 -1.26 -3.18
N PHE A 60 -5.41 -0.68 -3.57
CA PHE A 60 -6.35 -1.31 -4.49
C PHE A 60 -6.32 -0.68 -5.88
N VAL A 61 -6.34 -1.54 -6.90
CA VAL A 61 -6.59 -1.15 -8.29
C VAL A 61 -8.10 -1.03 -8.45
N SER A 62 -8.63 0.19 -8.52
CA SER A 62 -10.06 0.44 -8.30
C SER A 62 -10.98 -0.26 -9.32
N ASN A 63 -10.55 -0.38 -10.58
CA ASN A 63 -11.34 -1.07 -11.62
C ASN A 63 -11.25 -2.61 -11.53
N GLN A 64 -10.45 -3.15 -10.62
CA GLN A 64 -10.28 -4.60 -10.43
C GLN A 64 -10.84 -5.08 -9.09
N ILE A 65 -11.62 -4.26 -8.38
CA ILE A 65 -12.40 -4.72 -7.22
C ILE A 65 -13.39 -5.82 -7.68
N GLY A 66 -13.25 -7.02 -7.12
CA GLY A 66 -13.99 -8.22 -7.50
C GLY A 66 -13.51 -8.89 -8.80
N GLY A 67 -12.45 -8.37 -9.42
CA GLY A 67 -11.81 -8.91 -10.62
C GLY A 67 -10.55 -9.72 -10.30
N SER A 68 -9.50 -9.48 -11.08
CA SER A 68 -8.19 -10.14 -10.94
C SER A 68 -7.05 -9.26 -11.45
N ASN A 69 -5.80 -9.72 -11.33
CA ASN A 69 -4.62 -9.08 -11.93
C ASN A 69 -4.54 -9.16 -13.46
N VAL A 70 -5.54 -8.61 -14.15
CA VAL A 70 -5.58 -8.59 -15.62
C VAL A 70 -4.41 -7.82 -16.23
N TRP A 71 -3.80 -6.90 -15.48
CA TRP A 71 -2.62 -6.13 -15.91
C TRP A 71 -1.38 -7.01 -16.12
N ASP A 72 -1.31 -8.17 -15.44
CA ASP A 72 -0.19 -9.11 -15.57
C ASP A 72 -0.39 -10.14 -16.70
N SER A 73 -1.54 -10.12 -17.38
CA SER A 73 -1.90 -11.14 -18.38
C SER A 73 -0.86 -11.27 -19.51
N LYS A 74 -0.21 -10.16 -19.90
CA LYS A 74 0.84 -10.15 -20.94
C LYS A 74 2.13 -10.84 -20.51
N GLU A 75 2.37 -10.92 -19.21
CA GLU A 75 3.56 -11.57 -18.62
C GLU A 75 3.34 -13.07 -18.38
N GLY A 76 2.17 -13.60 -18.74
CA GLY A 76 1.82 -15.01 -18.54
C GLY A 76 1.65 -15.40 -17.06
N ILE A 77 1.48 -14.42 -16.17
CA ILE A 77 1.24 -14.66 -14.75
C ILE A 77 -0.20 -15.17 -14.57
N PRO A 78 -0.42 -16.25 -13.80
CA PRO A 78 -1.76 -16.77 -13.55
C PRO A 78 -2.68 -15.72 -12.90
N ASN A 79 -3.96 -15.74 -13.31
CA ASN A 79 -4.98 -14.89 -12.71
C ASN A 79 -5.11 -15.20 -11.21
N THR A 80 -4.98 -14.14 -10.42
CA THR A 80 -5.18 -14.12 -8.97
C THR A 80 -6.33 -13.18 -8.65
N ALA A 81 -7.30 -13.66 -7.86
CA ALA A 81 -8.50 -12.91 -7.54
C ALA A 81 -8.19 -11.67 -6.68
N CYS A 82 -8.86 -10.57 -6.98
CA CYS A 82 -8.88 -9.35 -6.18
C CYS A 82 -10.11 -9.34 -5.26
N MET A 83 -10.02 -8.63 -4.13
CA MET A 83 -11.13 -8.51 -3.19
C MET A 83 -12.34 -7.85 -3.85
N SER A 84 -13.53 -8.39 -3.58
CA SER A 84 -14.82 -7.75 -3.88
C SER A 84 -15.08 -6.53 -2.97
N VAL A 85 -16.12 -5.74 -3.27
CA VAL A 85 -16.52 -4.59 -2.43
C VAL A 85 -16.80 -5.00 -0.99
N SER A 86 -17.45 -6.14 -0.75
CA SER A 86 -17.71 -6.63 0.61
C SER A 86 -16.42 -7.00 1.35
N GLN A 87 -15.46 -7.60 0.66
CA GLN A 87 -14.15 -7.98 1.22
C GLN A 87 -13.23 -6.76 1.44
N LEU A 88 -13.33 -5.74 0.58
CA LEU A 88 -12.70 -4.44 0.78
C LEU A 88 -13.19 -3.78 2.08
N ARG A 89 -14.51 -3.80 2.31
CA ARG A 89 -15.13 -3.28 3.55
C ARG A 89 -14.74 -4.12 4.76
N GLU A 90 -14.73 -5.44 4.63
CA GLU A 90 -14.24 -6.35 5.69
C GLU A 90 -12.79 -6.03 6.08
N TRP A 91 -11.90 -5.82 5.11
CA TRP A 91 -10.52 -5.39 5.36
C TRP A 91 -10.47 -4.10 6.20
N ALA A 92 -11.30 -3.10 5.87
CA ALA A 92 -11.38 -1.86 6.61
C ALA A 92 -11.98 -2.05 8.03
N ASP A 93 -13.02 -2.87 8.16
CA ASP A 93 -13.70 -3.18 9.43
C ASP A 93 -12.76 -3.91 10.42
N LEU A 94 -11.77 -4.66 9.90
CA LEU A 94 -10.67 -5.24 10.70
C LEU A 94 -9.65 -4.19 11.18
N GLY A 95 -9.86 -2.91 10.89
CA GLY A 95 -9.03 -1.78 11.30
C GLY A 95 -7.86 -1.49 10.36
N HIS A 96 -7.76 -2.18 9.23
CA HIS A 96 -6.73 -1.93 8.24
C HIS A 96 -7.03 -0.69 7.38
N GLU A 97 -6.01 -0.15 6.74
CA GLU A 97 -6.15 1.00 5.84
C GLU A 97 -6.37 0.53 4.40
N VAL A 98 -7.26 1.21 3.69
CA VAL A 98 -7.45 1.13 2.24
C VAL A 98 -6.71 2.30 1.59
N GLY A 99 -5.78 1.98 0.69
CA GLY A 99 -5.11 2.95 -0.17
C GLY A 99 -5.42 2.72 -1.65
N ALA A 100 -5.08 3.67 -2.50
CA ALA A 100 -5.31 3.59 -3.94
C ALA A 100 -4.05 3.17 -4.73
N HIS A 101 -4.26 2.46 -5.83
CA HIS A 101 -3.20 1.96 -6.71
C HIS A 101 -3.47 2.22 -8.21
N THR A 102 -3.94 3.43 -8.53
CA THR A 102 -4.53 3.83 -9.83
C THR A 102 -5.83 3.09 -10.16
N LEU A 103 -6.51 3.46 -11.26
CA LEU A 103 -7.70 2.75 -11.70
C LEU A 103 -7.34 1.39 -12.30
N ASP A 104 -6.33 1.38 -13.17
CA ASP A 104 -6.03 0.27 -14.08
C ASP A 104 -4.60 -0.29 -13.93
N HIS A 105 -3.90 0.05 -12.85
CA HIS A 105 -2.53 -0.38 -12.57
C HIS A 105 -1.51 0.09 -13.63
N VAL A 106 -1.63 1.35 -14.08
CA VAL A 106 -0.78 1.90 -15.15
C VAL A 106 0.60 2.34 -14.64
N LEU A 107 1.62 2.23 -15.49
CA LEU A 107 2.92 2.84 -15.25
C LEU A 107 2.85 4.34 -15.56
N LEU A 108 2.69 5.16 -14.51
CA LEU A 108 2.46 6.61 -14.65
C LEU A 108 3.51 7.34 -15.52
N PRO A 109 4.83 7.06 -15.41
CA PRO A 109 5.84 7.68 -16.29
C PRO A 109 5.65 7.46 -17.79
N GLU A 110 4.93 6.41 -18.20
CA GLU A 110 4.62 6.06 -19.59
C GLU A 110 3.19 6.42 -19.98
N THR A 111 2.42 7.00 -19.06
CA THR A 111 1.03 7.39 -19.27
C THR A 111 0.96 8.90 -19.58
N PRO A 112 0.18 9.36 -20.58
CA PRO A 112 -0.03 10.78 -20.83
C PRO A 112 -0.56 11.52 -19.59
N GLU A 113 -0.09 12.74 -19.33
CA GLU A 113 -0.36 13.44 -18.06
C GLU A 113 -1.85 13.62 -17.73
N ILE A 114 -2.68 13.88 -18.74
CA ILE A 114 -4.15 13.99 -18.57
C ILE A 114 -4.72 12.66 -18.07
N GLU A 115 -4.25 11.54 -18.64
CA GLU A 115 -4.67 10.21 -18.25
C GLU A 115 -4.10 9.81 -16.88
N ALA A 116 -2.83 10.15 -16.59
CA ALA A 116 -2.22 9.94 -15.28
C ALA A 116 -3.01 10.66 -14.16
N ARG A 117 -3.43 11.90 -14.40
CA ARG A 117 -4.28 12.66 -13.46
C ARG A 117 -5.64 11.99 -13.25
N ARG A 118 -6.27 11.50 -14.32
CA ARG A 118 -7.52 10.74 -14.24
C ARG A 118 -7.35 9.45 -13.43
N GLN A 119 -6.30 8.67 -13.72
CA GLN A 119 -5.96 7.42 -13.03
C GLN A 119 -5.78 7.64 -11.51
N ILE A 120 -5.15 8.74 -11.12
CA ILE A 120 -4.90 9.07 -9.71
C ILE A 120 -6.18 9.58 -9.02
N ALA A 121 -6.88 10.54 -9.61
CA ALA A 121 -8.02 11.20 -8.96
C ALA A 121 -9.27 10.31 -8.90
N GLU A 122 -9.61 9.63 -10.01
CA GLU A 122 -10.82 8.81 -10.05
C GLU A 122 -10.64 7.49 -9.28
N SER A 123 -9.40 7.01 -9.09
CA SER A 123 -9.18 5.84 -8.22
C SER A 123 -9.51 6.12 -6.77
N LYS A 124 -9.19 7.33 -6.28
CA LYS A 124 -9.60 7.82 -4.94
C LYS A 124 -11.12 7.79 -4.84
N ARG A 125 -11.79 8.50 -5.76
CA ARG A 125 -13.24 8.66 -5.77
C ARG A 125 -13.96 7.31 -5.82
N ALA A 126 -13.56 6.43 -6.73
CA ALA A 126 -14.17 5.11 -6.86
C ALA A 126 -14.04 4.29 -5.57
N LEU A 127 -12.86 4.31 -4.92
CA LEU A 127 -12.66 3.61 -3.65
C LEU A 127 -13.43 4.25 -2.51
N GLU A 128 -13.50 5.57 -2.42
CA GLU A 128 -14.30 6.29 -1.41
C GLU A 128 -15.80 6.00 -1.58
N ASP A 129 -16.31 5.94 -2.81
CA ASP A 129 -17.70 5.56 -3.12
C ASP A 129 -17.99 4.11 -2.68
N MET A 130 -17.06 3.19 -2.91
CA MET A 130 -17.19 1.79 -2.49
C MET A 130 -17.03 1.61 -0.98
N LEU A 131 -16.11 2.33 -0.35
CA LEU A 131 -15.75 2.17 1.06
C LEU A 131 -16.69 2.94 2.00
N GLY A 132 -17.21 4.09 1.56
CA GLY A 132 -17.99 5.01 2.38
C GLY A 132 -17.15 5.86 3.34
N SER A 133 -15.82 5.90 3.17
CA SER A 133 -14.90 6.72 3.97
C SER A 133 -13.72 7.21 3.13
N GLU A 134 -13.02 8.23 3.62
CA GLU A 134 -11.87 8.85 2.95
C GLU A 134 -10.74 7.84 2.67
N VAL A 135 -10.16 7.91 1.47
CA VAL A 135 -8.93 7.19 1.08
C VAL A 135 -7.78 8.18 1.06
N THR A 136 -6.86 8.04 2.02
CA THR A 136 -5.85 9.07 2.30
C THR A 136 -4.48 8.80 1.70
N ASN A 137 -4.22 7.60 1.20
CA ASN A 137 -2.87 7.18 0.84
C ASN A 137 -2.82 6.47 -0.52
N PHE A 138 -1.74 6.70 -1.24
CA PHE A 138 -1.55 6.23 -2.61
C PHE A 138 -0.26 5.39 -2.75
N CYS A 139 -0.26 4.40 -3.63
CA CYS A 139 0.95 3.68 -4.02
C CYS A 139 1.14 3.80 -5.53
N TYR A 140 2.36 4.15 -5.97
CA TYR A 140 2.67 4.21 -7.40
C TYR A 140 2.86 2.79 -7.95
N PRO A 141 2.10 2.33 -8.96
CA PRO A 141 2.32 1.03 -9.60
C PRO A 141 3.77 0.89 -10.07
N TYR A 142 4.36 -0.27 -9.79
CA TYR A 142 5.78 -0.57 -10.05
C TYR A 142 6.78 0.39 -9.37
N GLY A 143 6.31 1.29 -8.51
CA GLY A 143 7.05 2.42 -7.95
C GLY A 143 7.37 3.55 -8.93
N GLY A 144 6.85 3.49 -10.16
CA GLY A 144 7.14 4.45 -11.21
C GLY A 144 6.49 5.80 -10.93
N ASN A 145 7.30 6.82 -10.66
CA ASN A 145 6.82 8.19 -10.46
C ASN A 145 7.85 9.24 -10.93
N LYS A 146 7.36 10.47 -11.07
CA LYS A 146 8.09 11.71 -11.41
C LYS A 146 7.54 12.80 -10.46
N PRO A 147 8.23 13.93 -10.28
CA PRO A 147 7.74 15.03 -9.43
C PRO A 147 6.30 15.44 -9.75
N ILE A 148 5.96 15.56 -11.04
CA ILE A 148 4.59 15.90 -11.50
C ILE A 148 3.53 14.89 -11.02
N HIS A 149 3.85 13.61 -10.88
CA HIS A 149 2.89 12.63 -10.36
C HIS A 149 2.65 12.80 -8.86
N ARG A 150 3.65 13.26 -8.11
CA ARG A 150 3.51 13.57 -6.68
C ARG A 150 2.58 14.78 -6.49
N GLU A 151 2.76 15.80 -7.33
CA GLU A 151 1.85 16.94 -7.41
C GLU A 151 0.43 16.50 -7.75
N MET A 152 0.23 15.62 -8.75
CA MET A 152 -1.09 15.07 -9.09
C MET A 152 -1.75 14.31 -7.92
N VAL A 153 -0.97 13.55 -7.15
CA VAL A 153 -1.44 12.85 -5.95
C VAL A 153 -1.86 13.86 -4.87
N GLN A 154 -1.06 14.90 -4.65
CA GLN A 154 -1.39 15.96 -3.72
C GLN A 154 -2.66 16.72 -4.16
N ASP A 155 -2.77 17.10 -5.43
CA ASP A 155 -3.92 17.78 -6.03
C ASP A 155 -5.21 16.95 -5.92
N ALA A 156 -5.10 15.63 -6.01
CA ALA A 156 -6.22 14.70 -5.85
C ALA A 156 -6.67 14.56 -4.38
N GLY A 157 -5.99 15.20 -3.42
CA GLY A 157 -6.36 15.20 -2.01
C GLY A 157 -5.93 13.95 -1.25
N TYR A 158 -4.91 13.21 -1.72
CA TYR A 158 -4.22 12.25 -0.86
C TYR A 158 -3.33 12.98 0.15
N LYS A 159 -3.10 12.37 1.31
CA LYS A 159 -2.23 12.89 2.37
C LYS A 159 -0.80 12.36 2.26
N SER A 160 -0.61 11.28 1.51
CA SER A 160 0.69 10.63 1.32
C SER A 160 0.72 9.70 0.12
N ALA A 161 1.93 9.32 -0.27
CA ALA A 161 2.15 8.22 -1.18
C ALA A 161 3.45 7.46 -0.89
N VAL A 162 3.44 6.17 -1.18
CA VAL A 162 4.61 5.28 -1.07
C VAL A 162 5.20 4.94 -2.44
N ALA A 163 6.52 4.79 -2.47
CA ALA A 163 7.30 4.39 -3.65
C ALA A 163 8.17 3.15 -3.34
N THR A 164 8.95 2.67 -4.32
CA THR A 164 9.80 1.46 -4.20
C THR A 164 11.27 1.76 -3.89
N VAL A 165 11.57 2.92 -3.31
CA VAL A 165 12.94 3.26 -2.90
C VAL A 165 13.35 2.37 -1.71
N SER A 166 14.28 1.45 -1.94
CA SER A 166 14.64 0.38 -0.97
C SER A 166 15.49 0.84 0.22
N ARG A 167 14.89 1.60 1.14
CA ARG A 167 15.46 1.98 2.45
C ARG A 167 14.36 2.18 3.49
N SER A 168 14.74 2.33 4.77
CA SER A 168 13.81 2.83 5.78
C SER A 168 13.43 4.29 5.55
N SER A 169 12.19 4.61 5.91
CA SER A 169 11.65 5.96 5.90
C SER A 169 12.20 6.76 7.09
N LYS A 170 12.31 8.08 6.91
CA LYS A 170 12.79 9.04 7.90
C LYS A 170 11.83 10.23 8.02
N PRO A 171 11.86 10.98 9.14
CA PRO A 171 10.97 12.13 9.35
C PRO A 171 11.04 13.25 8.31
N ASP A 172 12.17 13.39 7.62
CA ASP A 172 12.44 14.41 6.61
C ASP A 172 12.16 13.93 5.17
N ASP A 173 11.64 12.72 5.00
CA ASP A 173 11.24 12.21 3.69
C ASP A 173 10.03 12.96 3.12
N ASP A 174 9.97 13.05 1.79
CA ASP A 174 8.79 13.54 1.08
C ASP A 174 7.57 12.63 1.39
N PRO A 175 6.48 13.16 1.96
CA PRO A 175 5.30 12.37 2.30
C PRO A 175 4.60 11.76 1.06
N TYR A 176 4.86 12.30 -0.14
CA TYR A 176 4.37 11.77 -1.41
C TYR A 176 5.37 10.86 -2.13
N GLY A 177 6.45 10.47 -1.44
CA GLY A 177 7.50 9.62 -1.96
C GLY A 177 8.10 8.71 -0.89
N ILE A 178 7.27 8.21 0.04
CA ILE A 178 7.72 7.42 1.18
C ILE A 178 8.45 6.15 0.70
N PRO A 179 9.71 5.95 1.11
CA PRO A 179 10.48 4.76 0.78
C PRO A 179 9.89 3.49 1.40
N ARG A 180 10.05 2.37 0.71
CA ARG A 180 9.63 1.05 1.20
C ARG A 180 10.69 -0.02 0.94
N LEU A 181 10.76 -0.98 1.85
CA LEU A 181 11.56 -2.19 1.68
C LEU A 181 10.72 -3.30 1.04
N TYR A 182 11.16 -3.79 -0.11
CA TYR A 182 10.45 -4.89 -0.79
C TYR A 182 10.73 -6.24 -0.10
N ILE A 183 9.68 -6.94 0.31
CA ILE A 183 9.75 -8.31 0.85
C ILE A 183 9.02 -9.25 -0.10
N ARG A 184 9.73 -10.28 -0.59
CA ARG A 184 9.19 -11.30 -1.50
C ARG A 184 9.01 -12.62 -0.75
N TYR A 185 8.12 -13.48 -1.25
CA TYR A 185 7.90 -14.84 -0.72
C TYR A 185 9.18 -15.68 -0.67
N LYS A 186 10.17 -15.39 -1.52
CA LYS A 186 11.47 -16.08 -1.56
C LYS A 186 12.44 -15.66 -0.45
N HIS A 187 12.17 -14.58 0.28
CA HIS A 187 13.01 -14.21 1.41
C HIS A 187 12.72 -15.14 2.59
N SER A 188 13.78 -15.68 3.18
CA SER A 188 13.71 -16.30 4.48
C SER A 188 13.31 -15.28 5.56
N ILE A 189 12.85 -15.78 6.70
CA ILE A 189 12.53 -14.94 7.86
C ILE A 189 13.76 -14.12 8.28
N ILE A 190 14.96 -14.70 8.24
CA ILE A 190 16.21 -14.03 8.60
C ILE A 190 16.49 -12.88 7.63
N GLU A 191 16.41 -13.11 6.32
CA GLU A 191 16.63 -12.05 5.33
C GLU A 191 15.60 -10.91 5.45
N ALA A 192 14.33 -11.25 5.70
CA ALA A 192 13.30 -10.25 5.92
C ALA A 192 13.58 -9.40 7.18
N LEU A 193 13.99 -10.04 8.28
CA LEU A 193 14.35 -9.34 9.52
C LEU A 193 15.60 -8.47 9.35
N LEU A 194 16.65 -8.97 8.70
CA LEU A 194 17.86 -8.21 8.44
C LEU A 194 17.57 -6.96 7.61
N ARG A 195 16.67 -7.05 6.61
CA ARG A 195 16.24 -5.88 5.84
C ARG A 195 15.55 -4.85 6.72
N VAL A 196 14.66 -5.27 7.60
CA VAL A 196 13.94 -4.37 8.52
C VAL A 196 14.87 -3.72 9.56
N MET A 197 15.91 -4.44 10.00
CA MET A 197 16.79 -3.99 11.09
C MET A 197 18.01 -3.19 10.62
N LEU A 198 18.46 -3.39 9.38
CA LEU A 198 19.74 -2.85 8.89
C LEU A 198 19.61 -1.76 7.82
N LYS A 199 18.41 -1.57 7.25
CA LYS A 199 18.16 -0.57 6.19
C LYS A 199 17.18 0.48 6.67
#